data_AF-A0A8C4TKE7-F1
#
_entry.id   AF-A0A8C4TKE7-F1
#
_cell.length_a   1.000
_cell.length_b   1.000
_cell.length_c   1.000
_cell.angle_alpha   90.00
_cell.angle_beta   90.00
_cell.angle_gamma   90.00
#
_symmetry.space_group_name_H-M   'P 1'
#
loop_
_entity.id
_entity.type
_entity.pdbx_description
1 polymer ?
#
loop_
_entity_poly.entity_id
_entity_poly.type
_entity_poly.pdbx_seq_one_letter_code
_entity_poly.pdbx_strand_id
1 'polypeptide(L)'
;MKSRESLEGSFQVIKLLSRRPAQWEDCVLLARFKFEKYFKRKAVQLLHSFPIDTRLKDGSLFWQSPKRPPSPIEFEFKDELHFNFIVSAARLFATVYNISYTQKDVSPASIIQILSEVQIPNYTPVEKKIETDENAKKPDHIKLNVSSEEEREAINLLERAISNNIVSKEHLQTTPILFEKDDDSNGHIDFITAASNLRARMYSIESADRFRTKRIAGKIIPAIATATAAVSGLVAVELLKIVAGYGFDSFRNCFFNLALPIIVFTKPAEFLVNTVVVGCCTVLAIINVVGCQAK
;
A
#
# COMPACT_ATOMS: atom_id res chain seq x y z
N MET A 1 35.31 1.78 -6.62
CA MET A 1 35.78 1.77 -5.21
C MET A 1 37.11 2.52 -4.97
N LYS A 2 37.47 3.53 -5.79
CA LYS A 2 38.71 4.32 -5.63
C LYS A 2 38.53 5.62 -4.81
N SER A 3 37.32 5.99 -4.40
CA SER A 3 37.00 7.32 -3.83
C SER A 3 36.68 7.37 -2.31
N ARG A 4 36.66 6.26 -1.56
CA ARG A 4 36.29 6.24 -0.11
C ARG A 4 34.96 6.94 0.25
N GLU A 5 34.03 7.05 -0.70
CA GLU A 5 32.69 7.57 -0.42
C GLU A 5 31.85 6.51 0.33
N SER A 6 30.99 6.97 1.25
CA SER A 6 30.05 6.09 1.97
C SER A 6 29.15 5.37 0.98
N LEU A 7 29.23 4.04 0.97
CA LEU A 7 28.49 3.14 0.10
C LEU A 7 27.09 2.81 0.68
N GLU A 8 26.47 3.77 1.35
CA GLU A 8 25.16 3.59 1.97
C GLU A 8 24.10 3.29 0.91
N GLY A 9 23.48 2.10 0.97
CA GLY A 9 22.56 1.61 -0.05
C GLY A 9 23.16 0.66 -1.09
N SER A 10 24.50 0.59 -1.22
CA SER A 10 25.18 -0.30 -2.17
C SER A 10 24.87 -1.77 -1.92
N PHE A 11 24.84 -2.20 -0.66
CA PHE A 11 24.51 -3.57 -0.27
C PHE A 11 23.10 -3.97 -0.76
N GLN A 12 22.13 -3.06 -0.67
CA GLN A 12 20.78 -3.26 -1.17
C GLN A 12 20.76 -3.39 -2.69
N VAL A 13 21.53 -2.55 -3.38
CA VAL A 13 21.67 -2.63 -4.85
C VAL A 13 22.27 -3.97 -5.25
N ILE A 14 23.37 -4.39 -4.62
CA ILE A 14 24.03 -5.67 -4.90
C ILE A 14 23.07 -6.85 -4.66
N LYS A 15 22.33 -6.82 -3.55
CA LYS A 15 21.35 -7.86 -3.22
C LYS A 15 20.16 -7.87 -4.17
N LEU A 16 19.80 -6.72 -4.74
CA LEU A 16 18.78 -6.61 -5.76
C LEU A 16 19.30 -7.18 -7.09
N LEU A 17 20.54 -6.85 -7.48
CA LEU A 17 21.19 -7.39 -8.67
C LEU A 17 21.34 -8.91 -8.63
N SER A 18 21.76 -9.48 -7.50
CA SER A 18 21.92 -10.93 -7.36
C SER A 18 20.61 -11.72 -7.39
N ARG A 19 19.48 -11.04 -7.23
CA ARG A 19 18.13 -11.65 -7.23
C ARG A 19 17.26 -11.11 -8.36
N ARG A 20 17.87 -10.40 -9.31
CA ARG A 20 17.16 -9.80 -10.43
C ARG A 20 16.70 -10.93 -11.36
N PRO A 21 15.42 -10.97 -11.74
CA PRO A 21 14.96 -11.93 -12.74
C PRO A 21 15.53 -11.57 -14.12
N ALA A 22 15.90 -12.58 -14.90
CA ALA A 22 16.36 -12.43 -16.28
C ALA A 22 15.28 -12.87 -17.28
N GLN A 23 14.45 -13.85 -16.90
CA GLN A 23 13.39 -14.42 -17.74
C GLN A 23 12.04 -14.46 -17.03
N TRP A 24 10.98 -14.84 -17.76
CA TRP A 24 9.62 -14.90 -17.22
C TRP A 24 9.51 -15.89 -16.05
N GLU A 25 10.18 -17.04 -16.20
CA GLU A 25 10.26 -18.09 -15.20
C GLU A 25 10.80 -17.54 -13.88
N ASP A 26 11.86 -16.72 -13.93
CA ASP A 26 12.43 -16.08 -12.74
C ASP A 26 11.43 -15.15 -12.04
N CYS A 27 10.57 -14.46 -12.79
CA CYS A 27 9.49 -13.64 -12.21
C CYS A 27 8.48 -14.49 -11.46
N VAL A 28 8.13 -15.66 -12.00
CA VAL A 28 7.25 -16.65 -11.34
C VAL A 28 7.90 -17.22 -10.08
N LEU A 29 9.19 -17.57 -10.15
CA LEU A 29 9.98 -18.00 -8.99
C LEU A 29 10.03 -16.93 -7.90
N LEU A 30 10.30 -15.69 -8.30
CA LEU A 30 10.33 -14.55 -7.39
C LEU A 30 8.98 -14.37 -6.71
N ALA A 31 7.86 -14.46 -7.44
CA ALA A 31 6.52 -14.42 -6.88
C ALA A 31 6.29 -15.56 -5.86
N ARG A 32 6.71 -16.80 -6.17
CA ARG A 32 6.59 -17.95 -5.24
C ARG A 32 7.42 -17.76 -3.97
N PHE A 33 8.62 -17.21 -4.06
CA PHE A 33 9.43 -16.89 -2.88
C PHE A 33 8.81 -15.75 -2.05
N LYS A 34 8.16 -14.76 -2.70
CA LYS A 34 7.43 -13.70 -2.00
C LYS A 34 6.21 -14.28 -1.28
N PHE A 35 5.46 -15.18 -1.91
CA PHE A 35 4.35 -15.89 -1.26
C PHE A 35 4.83 -16.56 0.03
N GLU A 36 5.87 -17.39 -0.07
CA GLU A 36 6.46 -18.11 1.06
C GLU A 36 6.87 -17.14 2.18
N LYS A 37 7.55 -16.05 1.80
CA LYS A 37 8.02 -15.05 2.74
C LYS A 37 6.88 -14.38 3.49
N TYR A 38 5.86 -13.90 2.78
CA TYR A 38 4.86 -13.02 3.36
C TYR A 38 3.69 -13.74 4.03
N PHE A 39 3.31 -14.93 3.54
CA PHE A 39 2.11 -15.63 4.00
C PHE A 39 2.41 -16.90 4.82
N LYS A 40 3.66 -17.37 4.81
CA LYS A 40 4.11 -18.48 5.67
C LYS A 40 5.19 -18.06 6.65
N ARG A 41 6.41 -17.74 6.17
CA ARG A 41 7.59 -17.49 7.03
C ARG A 41 7.37 -16.37 8.04
N LYS A 42 6.73 -15.27 7.63
CA LYS A 42 6.39 -14.17 8.54
C LYS A 42 5.40 -14.59 9.64
N ALA A 43 4.42 -15.43 9.33
CA ALA A 43 3.49 -15.95 10.33
C ALA A 43 4.21 -16.89 11.31
N VAL A 44 5.00 -17.83 10.79
CA VAL A 44 5.82 -18.75 11.60
C VAL A 44 6.76 -17.98 12.52
N GLN A 45 7.46 -16.96 12.00
CA GLN A 45 8.33 -16.11 12.79
C GLN A 45 7.58 -15.36 13.91
N LEU A 46 6.37 -14.86 13.61
CA LEU A 46 5.57 -14.13 14.59
C LEU A 46 5.07 -15.06 15.71
N LEU A 47 4.64 -16.28 15.35
CA LEU A 47 4.23 -17.31 16.31
C LEU A 47 5.41 -17.85 17.13
N HIS A 48 6.62 -17.88 16.58
CA HIS A 48 7.82 -18.22 17.34
C HIS A 48 8.14 -17.14 18.39
N SER A 49 8.04 -15.86 18.02
CA SER A 49 8.27 -14.75 18.95
C SER A 49 7.16 -14.61 20.00
N PHE A 50 5.92 -14.93 19.64
CA PHE A 50 4.76 -14.91 20.53
C PHE A 50 3.94 -16.19 20.34
N PRO A 51 4.31 -17.29 21.03
CA PRO A 51 3.52 -18.51 21.07
C PRO A 51 2.05 -18.25 21.45
N ILE A 52 1.14 -19.15 21.07
CA ILE A 52 -0.31 -18.92 21.20
C ILE A 52 -0.76 -18.68 22.65
N ASP A 53 -0.02 -19.27 23.59
CA ASP A 53 -0.20 -19.24 25.03
C ASP A 53 0.56 -18.10 25.73
N THR A 54 1.21 -17.21 24.97
CA THR A 54 1.94 -16.06 25.51
C THR A 54 1.01 -15.19 26.37
N ARG A 55 1.41 -14.94 27.62
CA ARG A 55 0.70 -14.06 28.56
C ARG A 55 1.43 -12.76 28.78
N LEU A 56 0.65 -11.69 28.96
CA LEU A 56 1.13 -10.37 29.35
C LEU A 56 1.36 -10.31 30.88
N LYS A 57 1.95 -9.22 31.36
CA LYS A 57 2.24 -9.00 32.79
C LYS A 57 0.98 -8.98 33.67
N ASP A 58 -0.16 -8.63 33.09
CA ASP A 58 -1.47 -8.61 33.74
C ASP A 58 -2.17 -9.99 33.74
N GLY A 59 -1.52 -11.03 33.19
CA GLY A 59 -2.06 -12.40 33.08
C GLY A 59 -2.98 -12.64 31.87
N SER A 60 -3.34 -11.59 31.13
CA SER A 60 -4.16 -11.69 29.93
C SER A 60 -3.36 -12.30 28.75
N LEU A 61 -4.06 -12.86 27.76
CA LEU A 61 -3.40 -13.45 26.59
C LEU A 61 -2.91 -12.36 25.64
N PHE A 62 -1.72 -12.55 25.08
CA PHE A 62 -1.20 -11.67 24.03
C PHE A 62 -2.12 -11.68 22.80
N TRP A 63 -2.62 -12.87 22.42
CA TRP A 63 -3.54 -13.10 21.31
C TRP A 63 -5.00 -13.01 21.78
N GLN A 64 -5.44 -11.80 22.05
CA GLN A 64 -6.85 -11.47 22.31
C GLN A 64 -7.23 -10.23 21.51
N SER A 65 -8.53 -10.04 21.24
CA SER A 65 -9.03 -8.87 20.49
C SER A 65 -8.40 -7.58 21.03
N PRO A 66 -7.79 -6.73 20.17
CA PRO A 66 -7.86 -6.72 18.70
C PRO A 66 -6.83 -7.61 17.96
N LYS A 67 -5.90 -8.27 18.67
CA LYS A 67 -4.79 -9.06 18.09
C LYS A 67 -5.25 -10.49 17.76
N ARG A 68 -5.25 -10.84 16.48
CA ARG A 68 -5.55 -12.20 16.00
C ARG A 68 -4.25 -12.97 15.73
N PRO A 69 -4.10 -14.22 16.20
CA PRO A 69 -2.95 -15.04 15.86
C PRO A 69 -2.97 -15.35 14.36
N PRO A 70 -1.82 -15.28 13.65
CA PRO A 70 -1.78 -15.67 12.25
C PRO A 70 -1.76 -17.19 12.09
N SER A 71 -2.31 -17.69 10.99
CA SER A 71 -2.21 -19.06 10.51
C SER A 71 -1.32 -19.08 9.27
N PRO A 72 -0.11 -19.69 9.31
CA PRO A 72 0.75 -19.81 8.14
C PRO A 72 0.02 -20.48 6.97
N ILE A 73 0.15 -19.91 5.76
CA ILE A 73 -0.52 -20.43 4.56
C ILE A 73 0.45 -21.31 3.77
N GLU A 74 0.08 -22.57 3.61
CA GLU A 74 0.76 -23.50 2.70
C GLU A 74 0.35 -23.20 1.25
N PHE A 75 1.32 -23.22 0.35
CA PHE A 75 1.04 -22.97 -1.06
C PHE A 75 0.40 -24.19 -1.72
N GLU A 76 -0.67 -23.96 -2.47
CA GLU A 76 -1.43 -24.99 -3.16
C GLU A 76 -1.84 -24.49 -4.54
N PHE A 77 -1.57 -25.28 -5.59
CA PHE A 77 -1.87 -24.92 -6.98
C PHE A 77 -3.36 -24.89 -7.30
N LYS A 78 -4.15 -25.69 -6.58
CA LYS A 78 -5.61 -25.80 -6.79
C LYS A 78 -6.35 -24.60 -6.21
N ASP A 79 -5.71 -23.84 -5.33
CA ASP A 79 -6.30 -22.65 -4.74
C ASP A 79 -6.16 -21.46 -5.70
N GLU A 80 -7.30 -20.98 -6.20
CA GLU A 80 -7.35 -19.85 -7.13
C GLU A 80 -6.70 -18.59 -6.56
N LEU A 81 -6.81 -18.34 -5.25
CA LEU A 81 -6.23 -17.17 -4.62
C LEU A 81 -4.70 -17.23 -4.63
N HIS A 82 -4.16 -18.43 -4.39
CA HIS A 82 -2.72 -18.67 -4.42
C HIS A 82 -2.19 -18.48 -5.85
N PHE A 83 -2.87 -19.08 -6.83
CA PHE A 83 -2.52 -18.93 -8.24
C PHE A 83 -2.59 -17.47 -8.72
N ASN A 84 -3.68 -16.77 -8.40
CA ASN A 84 -3.89 -15.38 -8.77
C ASN A 84 -2.78 -14.47 -8.20
N PHE A 85 -2.32 -14.72 -6.98
CA PHE A 85 -1.19 -13.99 -6.41
C PHE A 85 0.10 -14.23 -7.21
N ILE A 86 0.41 -15.48 -7.56
CA ILE A 86 1.62 -15.80 -8.33
C ILE A 86 1.60 -15.12 -9.68
N VAL A 87 0.51 -15.27 -10.43
CA VAL A 87 0.33 -14.67 -11.76
C VAL A 87 0.46 -13.16 -11.70
N SER A 88 -0.35 -12.52 -10.87
CA SER A 88 -0.39 -11.05 -10.78
C SER A 88 0.96 -10.48 -10.32
N ALA A 89 1.60 -11.09 -9.32
CA ALA A 89 2.92 -10.66 -8.88
C ALA A 89 4.00 -10.86 -9.96
N ALA A 90 4.01 -11.99 -10.66
CA ALA A 90 4.97 -12.28 -11.72
C ALA A 90 4.84 -11.29 -12.88
N ARG A 91 3.60 -10.96 -13.30
CA ARG A 91 3.33 -9.94 -14.32
C ARG A 91 3.88 -8.58 -13.92
N LEU A 92 3.68 -8.16 -12.65
CA LEU A 92 4.23 -6.90 -12.16
C LEU A 92 5.75 -6.92 -12.09
N PHE A 93 6.38 -8.03 -11.66
CA PHE A 93 7.84 -8.15 -11.73
C PHE A 93 8.35 -8.05 -13.16
N ALA A 94 7.70 -8.72 -14.11
CA ALA A 94 8.07 -8.65 -15.51
C ALA A 94 8.00 -7.20 -16.04
N THR A 95 6.95 -6.44 -15.70
CA THR A 95 6.86 -5.00 -16.01
C THR A 95 7.99 -4.20 -15.37
N VAL A 96 8.31 -4.44 -14.09
CA VAL A 96 9.38 -3.71 -13.39
C VAL A 96 10.75 -3.94 -14.03
N TYR A 97 11.03 -5.18 -14.45
CA TYR A 97 12.32 -5.58 -15.00
C TYR A 97 12.36 -5.59 -16.54
N ASN A 98 11.31 -5.09 -17.21
CA ASN A 98 11.17 -5.04 -18.66
C ASN A 98 11.33 -6.42 -19.34
N ILE A 99 10.78 -7.46 -18.71
CA ILE A 99 10.78 -8.83 -19.23
C ILE A 99 9.50 -9.06 -20.02
N SER A 100 9.64 -9.52 -21.26
CA SER A 100 8.49 -9.87 -22.11
C SER A 100 7.96 -11.26 -21.76
N TYR A 101 6.66 -11.44 -21.89
CA TYR A 101 5.97 -12.72 -21.71
C TYR A 101 4.77 -12.80 -22.66
N THR A 102 4.33 -14.01 -22.97
CA THR A 102 3.18 -14.28 -23.84
C THR A 102 1.97 -14.78 -23.04
N GLN A 103 0.80 -14.83 -23.67
CA GLN A 103 -0.40 -15.38 -23.05
C GLN A 103 -0.29 -16.88 -22.72
N LYS A 104 0.57 -17.62 -23.44
CA LYS A 104 0.82 -19.03 -23.15
C LYS A 104 1.60 -19.18 -21.85
N ASP A 105 2.53 -18.27 -21.57
CA ASP A 105 3.40 -18.31 -20.39
C ASP A 105 2.64 -18.04 -19.09
N VAL A 106 1.52 -17.31 -19.18
CA VAL A 106 0.60 -17.01 -18.08
C VAL A 106 -0.40 -18.15 -17.84
N SER A 107 -0.44 -19.16 -18.70
CA SER A 107 -1.38 -20.27 -18.58
C SER A 107 -1.14 -21.08 -17.29
N PRO A 108 -2.19 -21.65 -16.67
CA PRO A 108 -2.03 -22.49 -15.48
C PRO A 108 -1.05 -23.65 -15.68
N ALA A 109 -1.06 -24.28 -16.86
CA ALA A 109 -0.17 -25.39 -17.19
C ALA A 109 1.31 -24.97 -17.16
N SER A 110 1.65 -23.85 -17.81
CA SER A 110 3.02 -23.33 -17.84
C SER A 110 3.51 -22.96 -16.44
N ILE A 111 2.68 -22.30 -15.64
CA ILE A 111 3.06 -21.89 -14.28
C ILE A 111 3.23 -23.11 -13.36
N ILE A 112 2.36 -24.12 -13.47
CA ILE A 112 2.50 -25.36 -12.70
C ILE A 112 3.83 -26.05 -13.05
N GLN A 113 4.16 -26.12 -14.34
CA GLN A 113 5.42 -26.71 -14.79
C GLN A 113 6.61 -25.96 -14.18
N ILE A 114 6.68 -24.64 -14.32
CA ILE A 114 7.76 -23.81 -13.75
C ILE A 114 7.88 -24.03 -12.24
N LEU A 115 6.77 -24.04 -11.51
CA LEU A 115 6.77 -24.16 -10.06
C LEU A 115 7.04 -25.59 -9.57
N SER A 116 6.83 -26.62 -10.39
CA SER A 116 7.11 -28.02 -10.03
C SER A 116 8.61 -28.31 -9.88
N GLU A 117 9.45 -27.54 -10.57
CA GLU A 117 10.92 -27.67 -10.56
C GLU A 117 11.55 -26.94 -9.36
N VAL A 118 10.76 -26.23 -8.56
CA VAL A 118 11.26 -25.28 -7.55
C VAL A 118 11.44 -25.94 -6.20
N GLN A 119 12.67 -25.92 -5.72
CA GLN A 119 12.99 -26.25 -4.34
C GLN A 119 12.81 -25.01 -3.46
N ILE A 120 11.81 -25.03 -2.58
CA ILE A 120 11.59 -23.96 -1.59
C ILE A 120 12.41 -24.30 -0.35
N PRO A 121 13.41 -23.48 0.05
CA PRO A 121 14.20 -23.78 1.23
C PRO A 121 13.32 -23.76 2.49
N ASN A 122 13.54 -24.74 3.35
CA ASN A 122 12.94 -24.76 4.68
C ASN A 122 13.35 -23.50 5.46
N TYR A 123 12.42 -22.97 6.23
CA TYR A 123 12.64 -21.77 7.04
C TYR A 123 12.69 -22.12 8.51
N THR A 124 13.80 -21.76 9.15
CA THR A 124 13.94 -21.82 10.61
C THR A 124 13.78 -20.41 11.18
N PRO A 125 12.87 -20.19 12.15
CA PRO A 125 12.73 -18.91 12.83
C PRO A 125 14.02 -18.46 13.51
N VAL A 126 14.20 -17.16 13.63
CA VAL A 126 15.36 -16.55 14.29
C VAL A 126 14.91 -15.82 15.54
N GLU A 127 15.72 -15.83 16.60
CA GLU A 127 15.50 -14.99 17.77
C GLU A 127 15.56 -13.51 17.38
N LYS A 128 14.41 -12.86 17.31
CA LYS A 128 14.28 -11.47 16.91
C LYS A 128 13.27 -10.75 17.81
N LYS A 129 13.69 -9.61 18.37
CA LYS A 129 12.80 -8.72 19.10
C LYS A 129 11.82 -8.06 18.14
N ILE A 130 10.52 -8.29 18.36
CA ILE A 130 9.43 -7.66 17.63
C ILE A 130 8.87 -6.55 18.50
N GLU A 131 8.74 -5.35 17.92
CA GLU A 131 8.12 -4.22 18.61
C GLU A 131 6.62 -4.40 18.68
N THR A 132 6.06 -4.24 19.88
CA THR A 132 4.63 -4.45 20.18
C THR A 132 3.92 -3.17 20.61
N ASP A 133 4.66 -2.08 20.83
CA ASP A 133 4.11 -0.78 21.16
C ASP A 133 3.60 -0.06 19.89
N GLU A 134 2.32 0.30 19.89
CA GLU A 134 1.66 1.02 18.80
C GLU A 134 2.14 2.47 18.67
N ASN A 135 2.71 3.04 19.75
CA ASN A 135 3.24 4.41 19.79
C ASN A 135 4.74 4.47 19.52
N ALA A 136 5.42 3.33 19.41
CA ALA A 136 6.84 3.30 19.08
C ALA A 136 7.05 3.86 17.68
N LYS A 137 7.76 4.99 17.60
CA LYS A 137 8.20 5.55 16.32
C LYS A 137 9.09 4.52 15.62
N LYS A 138 8.75 4.19 14.36
CA LYS A 138 9.69 3.45 13.51
C LYS A 138 10.97 4.29 13.44
N PRO A 139 12.16 3.72 13.67
CA PRO A 139 13.40 4.49 13.54
C PRO A 139 13.46 5.09 12.12
N ASP A 140 13.71 6.39 12.04
CA ASP A 140 13.70 7.18 10.79
C ASP A 140 14.74 6.70 9.76
N HIS A 141 15.70 5.88 10.21
CA HIS A 141 16.61 5.16 9.35
C HIS A 141 16.66 3.70 9.80
N ILE A 142 16.36 2.77 8.88
CA ILE A 142 16.79 1.39 9.00
C ILE A 142 18.32 1.41 8.85
N LYS A 143 19.06 1.75 9.91
CA LYS A 143 20.48 1.39 9.99
C LYS A 143 20.50 -0.13 9.96
N LEU A 144 20.81 -0.68 8.79
CA LEU A 144 21.08 -2.10 8.67
C LEU A 144 22.35 -2.35 9.47
N ASN A 145 22.25 -3.13 10.54
CA ASN A 145 23.41 -3.78 11.12
C ASN A 145 23.87 -4.86 10.13
N VAL A 146 24.53 -4.44 9.05
CA VAL A 146 25.19 -5.36 8.11
C VAL A 146 26.47 -5.81 8.80
N SER A 147 26.67 -7.12 8.92
CA SER A 147 27.95 -7.65 9.39
C SER A 147 29.04 -7.37 8.35
N SER A 148 30.27 -7.14 8.80
CA SER A 148 31.41 -6.93 7.89
C SER A 148 31.62 -8.08 6.90
N GLU A 149 31.19 -9.29 7.26
CA GLU A 149 31.23 -10.47 6.38
C GLU A 149 30.17 -10.41 5.27
N GLU A 150 28.94 -9.98 5.58
CA GLU A 150 27.87 -9.84 4.58
C GLU A 150 28.24 -8.76 3.55
N GLU A 151 28.84 -7.66 4.02
CA GLU A 151 29.33 -6.60 3.15
C GLU A 151 30.43 -7.11 2.21
N ARG A 152 31.36 -7.93 2.71
CA ARG A 152 32.43 -8.52 1.89
C ARG A 152 31.88 -9.51 0.86
N GLU A 153 30.88 -10.32 1.22
CA GLU A 153 30.23 -11.24 0.29
C GLU A 153 29.49 -10.49 -0.83
N ALA A 154 28.79 -9.41 -0.48
CA ALA A 154 28.12 -8.55 -1.44
C ALA A 154 29.13 -7.92 -2.43
N ILE A 155 30.24 -7.37 -1.94
CA ILE A 155 31.27 -6.79 -2.80
C ILE A 155 31.81 -7.84 -3.79
N ASN A 156 32.11 -9.05 -3.33
CA ASN A 156 32.55 -10.14 -4.20
C ASN A 156 31.51 -10.50 -5.27
N LEU A 157 30.22 -10.52 -4.92
CA LEU A 157 29.14 -10.75 -5.89
C LEU A 157 29.06 -9.65 -6.95
N LEU A 158 29.22 -8.39 -6.54
CA LEU A 158 29.23 -7.26 -7.46
C LEU A 158 30.42 -7.34 -8.42
N GLU A 159 31.62 -7.60 -7.91
CA GLU A 159 32.84 -7.73 -8.72
C GLU A 159 32.72 -8.85 -9.75
N ARG A 160 32.13 -9.99 -9.36
CA ARG A 160 31.82 -11.09 -10.30
C ARG A 160 30.80 -10.67 -11.36
N ALA A 161 29.73 -9.98 -10.97
CA ALA A 161 28.71 -9.52 -11.91
C ALA A 161 29.27 -8.53 -12.94
N ILE A 162 30.16 -7.62 -12.51
CA ILE A 162 30.87 -6.68 -13.39
C ILE A 162 31.85 -7.43 -14.30
N SER A 163 32.66 -8.34 -13.74
CA SER A 163 33.67 -9.10 -14.48
C SER A 163 33.05 -10.00 -15.56
N ASN A 164 31.88 -10.57 -15.28
CA ASN A 164 31.13 -11.41 -16.22
C ASN A 164 30.28 -10.61 -17.22
N ASN A 165 30.34 -9.27 -17.19
CA ASN A 165 29.59 -8.36 -18.07
C ASN A 165 28.07 -8.58 -18.06
N ILE A 166 27.52 -9.11 -16.95
CA ILE A 166 26.08 -9.32 -16.74
C ILE A 166 25.36 -7.97 -16.53
N VAL A 167 26.14 -6.94 -16.17
CA VAL A 167 25.67 -5.59 -15.82
C VAL A 167 25.74 -4.69 -17.06
N SER A 168 24.84 -4.89 -18.03
CA SER A 168 24.67 -3.97 -19.15
C SER A 168 23.71 -2.83 -18.79
N LYS A 169 23.81 -1.68 -19.49
CA LYS A 169 22.90 -0.54 -19.28
C LYS A 169 21.44 -0.94 -19.48
N GLU A 170 21.16 -1.81 -20.44
CA GLU A 170 19.83 -2.34 -20.74
C GLU A 170 19.38 -3.30 -19.63
N HIS A 171 20.26 -4.20 -19.20
CA HIS A 171 19.96 -5.15 -18.12
C HIS A 171 19.74 -4.46 -16.77
N LEU A 172 20.24 -3.23 -16.57
CA LEU A 172 20.01 -2.48 -15.33
C LEU A 172 18.71 -1.68 -15.30
N GLN A 173 18.07 -1.41 -16.44
CA GLN A 173 16.89 -0.57 -16.50
C GLN A 173 15.72 -1.20 -15.75
N THR A 174 15.08 -0.42 -14.88
CA THR A 174 13.85 -0.82 -14.19
C THR A 174 12.78 0.23 -14.39
N THR A 175 11.55 -0.20 -14.61
CA THR A 175 10.41 0.69 -14.83
C THR A 175 9.54 0.71 -13.57
N PRO A 176 9.43 1.84 -12.85
CA PRO A 176 8.53 1.92 -11.71
C PRO A 176 7.09 1.79 -12.19
N ILE A 177 6.33 0.92 -11.52
CA ILE A 177 4.89 0.80 -11.78
C ILE A 177 4.18 1.99 -11.15
N LEU A 178 3.47 2.76 -11.97
CA LEU A 178 2.52 3.77 -11.51
C LEU A 178 1.17 3.11 -11.29
N PHE A 179 0.66 3.20 -10.05
CA PHE A 179 -0.62 2.60 -9.72
C PHE A 179 -1.76 3.28 -10.46
N GLU A 180 -2.37 2.54 -11.38
CA GLU A 180 -3.63 2.86 -12.04
C GLU A 180 -4.70 1.87 -11.63
N LYS A 181 -5.83 2.37 -11.13
CA LYS A 181 -6.95 1.56 -10.62
C LYS A 181 -8.02 1.32 -11.68
N ASP A 182 -8.13 2.20 -12.68
CA ASP A 182 -9.21 2.22 -13.67
C ASP A 182 -8.91 1.42 -14.94
N ASP A 183 -7.65 1.01 -15.12
CA ASP A 183 -7.25 0.05 -16.14
C ASP A 183 -7.20 -1.38 -15.57
N ASP A 184 -8.14 -2.22 -16.00
CA ASP A 184 -8.24 -3.61 -15.54
C ASP A 184 -7.22 -4.54 -16.22
N SER A 185 -6.54 -4.10 -17.28
CA SER A 185 -5.59 -4.94 -18.03
C SER A 185 -4.20 -5.01 -17.38
N ASN A 186 -3.81 -4.00 -16.60
CA ASN A 186 -2.49 -3.90 -15.96
C ASN A 186 -2.27 -4.86 -14.77
N GLY A 187 -3.33 -5.46 -14.23
CA GLY A 187 -3.25 -6.41 -13.12
C GLY A 187 -2.91 -5.82 -11.74
N HIS A 188 -2.94 -4.48 -11.58
CA HIS A 188 -2.65 -3.83 -10.30
C HIS A 188 -3.65 -4.23 -9.21
N ILE A 189 -4.95 -4.10 -9.53
CA ILE A 189 -6.02 -4.47 -8.59
C ILE A 189 -6.01 -5.97 -8.32
N ASP A 190 -5.73 -6.80 -9.32
CA ASP A 190 -5.67 -8.26 -9.16
C ASP A 190 -4.60 -8.66 -8.14
N PHE A 191 -3.42 -8.04 -8.22
CA PHE A 191 -2.37 -8.25 -7.23
C PHE A 191 -2.77 -7.78 -5.84
N ILE A 192 -3.35 -6.58 -5.72
CA ILE A 192 -3.76 -6.03 -4.43
C ILE A 192 -4.83 -6.92 -3.79
N THR A 193 -5.85 -7.34 -4.55
CA THR A 193 -6.91 -8.24 -4.08
C THR A 193 -6.34 -9.59 -3.65
N ALA A 194 -5.48 -10.21 -4.46
CA ALA A 194 -4.91 -11.49 -4.10
C ALA A 194 -4.03 -11.39 -2.84
N ALA A 195 -3.15 -10.38 -2.77
CA ALA A 195 -2.27 -10.16 -1.63
C ALA A 195 -3.04 -9.79 -0.34
N SER A 196 -4.09 -8.96 -0.45
CA SER A 196 -4.91 -8.57 0.71
C SER A 196 -5.71 -9.76 1.23
N ASN A 197 -6.31 -10.56 0.34
CA ASN A 197 -7.12 -11.71 0.72
C ASN A 197 -6.27 -12.85 1.30
N LEU A 198 -5.05 -13.06 0.79
CA LEU A 198 -4.11 -13.99 1.42
C LEU A 198 -3.77 -13.57 2.85
N ARG A 199 -3.49 -12.27 3.05
CA ARG A 199 -3.24 -11.75 4.40
C ARG A 199 -4.50 -11.81 5.28
N ALA A 200 -5.68 -11.59 4.72
CA ALA A 200 -6.95 -11.69 5.44
C ALA A 200 -7.16 -13.13 5.92
N ARG A 201 -7.01 -14.12 5.03
CA ARG A 201 -7.10 -15.55 5.36
C ARG A 201 -6.09 -15.94 6.44
N MET A 202 -4.86 -15.42 6.37
CA MET A 202 -3.82 -15.63 7.38
C MET A 202 -4.25 -15.18 8.78
N TYR A 203 -5.15 -14.20 8.92
CA TYR A 203 -5.65 -13.72 10.22
C TYR A 203 -7.13 -14.04 10.45
N SER A 204 -7.71 -14.97 9.69
CA SER A 204 -9.13 -15.31 9.73
C SER A 204 -10.05 -14.08 9.61
N ILE A 205 -9.69 -13.17 8.70
CA ILE A 205 -10.47 -12.00 8.30
C ILE A 205 -11.22 -12.34 7.01
N GLU A 206 -12.46 -11.87 6.89
CA GLU A 206 -13.26 -12.03 5.69
C GLU A 206 -12.55 -11.42 4.46
N SER A 207 -12.49 -12.17 3.37
CA SER A 207 -11.90 -11.71 2.12
C SER A 207 -12.81 -10.68 1.44
N ALA A 208 -12.22 -9.77 0.68
CA ALA A 208 -12.95 -8.78 -0.11
C ALA A 208 -12.91 -9.15 -1.59
N ASP A 209 -14.02 -8.92 -2.30
CA ASP A 209 -14.02 -9.03 -3.76
C ASP A 209 -13.13 -7.96 -4.42
N ARG A 210 -12.94 -8.09 -5.73
CA ARG A 210 -12.14 -7.18 -6.54
C ARG A 210 -12.69 -5.75 -6.53
N PHE A 211 -14.01 -5.55 -6.54
CA PHE A 211 -14.64 -4.23 -6.58
C PHE A 211 -14.49 -3.48 -5.25
N ARG A 212 -14.74 -4.16 -4.12
CA ARG A 212 -14.52 -3.64 -2.78
C ARG A 212 -13.05 -3.30 -2.59
N THR A 213 -12.15 -4.16 -3.06
CA THR A 213 -10.71 -3.89 -3.03
C THR A 213 -10.36 -2.65 -3.87
N LYS A 214 -10.82 -2.56 -5.11
CA LYS A 214 -10.61 -1.40 -6.01
C LYS A 214 -11.12 -0.11 -5.40
N ARG A 215 -12.30 -0.14 -4.79
CA ARG A 215 -12.89 1.01 -4.09
C ARG A 215 -12.01 1.50 -2.95
N ILE A 216 -11.53 0.59 -2.10
CA ILE A 216 -10.73 0.94 -0.92
C ILE A 216 -9.31 1.36 -1.33
N ALA A 217 -8.60 0.51 -2.09
CA ALA A 217 -7.22 0.76 -2.50
C ALA A 217 -7.10 1.98 -3.43
N GLY A 218 -8.08 2.15 -4.31
CA GLY A 218 -8.18 3.28 -5.22
C GLY A 218 -8.75 4.57 -4.61
N LYS A 219 -9.13 4.55 -3.31
CA LYS A 219 -9.77 5.68 -2.60
C LYS A 219 -10.92 6.28 -3.40
N ILE A 220 -11.76 5.44 -4.00
CA ILE A 220 -12.86 5.89 -4.86
C ILE A 220 -13.93 6.56 -4.01
N ILE A 221 -14.19 7.84 -4.31
CA ILE A 221 -15.31 8.60 -3.75
C ILE A 221 -16.56 8.24 -4.55
N PRO A 222 -17.58 7.60 -3.93
CA PRO A 222 -18.83 7.31 -4.62
C PRO A 222 -19.51 8.61 -5.05
N ALA A 223 -19.93 8.67 -6.31
CA ALA A 223 -20.66 9.81 -6.86
C ALA A 223 -21.81 9.32 -7.75
N ILE A 224 -22.91 10.06 -7.76
CA ILE A 224 -24.07 9.80 -8.61
C ILE A 224 -24.57 11.12 -9.20
N ALA A 225 -25.10 11.07 -10.43
CA ALA A 225 -25.57 12.25 -11.16
C ALA A 225 -26.69 13.00 -10.42
N THR A 226 -27.56 12.31 -9.69
CA THR A 226 -28.69 12.93 -8.95
C THR A 226 -28.22 13.90 -7.87
N ALA A 227 -27.22 13.53 -7.07
CA ALA A 227 -26.62 14.41 -6.07
C ALA A 227 -25.92 15.60 -6.74
N THR A 228 -25.20 15.36 -7.85
CA THR A 228 -24.51 16.41 -8.61
C THR A 228 -25.48 17.44 -9.19
N ALA A 229 -26.59 16.96 -9.77
CA ALA A 229 -27.66 17.82 -10.29
C ALA A 229 -28.34 18.63 -9.18
N ALA A 230 -28.62 18.01 -8.03
CA ALA A 230 -29.18 18.68 -6.87
C ALA A 230 -28.26 19.80 -6.35
N VAL A 231 -26.96 19.51 -6.13
CA VAL A 231 -25.98 20.55 -5.74
C VAL A 231 -25.95 21.68 -6.76
N SER A 232 -25.86 21.35 -8.06
CA SER A 232 -25.76 22.37 -9.12
C SER A 232 -26.99 23.28 -9.18
N GLY A 233 -28.20 22.71 -9.03
CA GLY A 233 -29.44 23.47 -8.99
C GLY A 233 -29.52 24.40 -7.77
N LEU A 234 -29.13 23.92 -6.59
CA LEU A 234 -29.09 24.73 -5.37
C LEU A 234 -28.09 25.88 -5.48
N VAL A 235 -26.91 25.62 -6.05
CA VAL A 235 -25.91 26.66 -6.33
C VAL A 235 -26.46 27.70 -7.30
N ALA A 236 -27.16 27.29 -8.36
CA ALA A 236 -27.77 28.22 -9.31
C ALA A 236 -28.83 29.12 -8.65
N VAL A 237 -29.60 28.61 -7.67
CA VAL A 237 -30.56 29.42 -6.91
C VAL A 237 -29.85 30.49 -6.06
N GLU A 238 -28.76 30.15 -5.37
CA GLU A 238 -27.98 31.16 -4.63
C GLU A 238 -27.30 32.16 -5.57
N LEU A 239 -26.90 31.75 -6.77
CA LEU A 239 -26.35 32.65 -7.79
C LEU A 239 -27.38 33.70 -8.25
N LEU A 240 -28.65 33.31 -8.42
CA LEU A 240 -29.71 34.26 -8.76
C LEU A 240 -29.88 35.35 -7.70
N LYS A 241 -29.74 35.01 -6.42
CA LYS A 241 -29.81 35.99 -5.31
C LYS A 241 -28.67 37.01 -5.38
N ILE A 242 -27.47 36.57 -5.76
CA ILE A 242 -26.33 37.47 -5.97
C ILE A 242 -26.65 38.46 -7.10
N VAL A 243 -27.08 37.96 -8.25
CA VAL A 243 -27.37 38.79 -9.43
C VAL A 243 -28.49 39.79 -9.15
N ALA A 244 -29.51 39.40 -8.37
CA ALA A 244 -30.62 40.26 -8.01
C ALA A 244 -30.33 41.19 -6.81
N GLY A 245 -29.11 41.19 -6.26
CA GLY A 245 -28.70 42.13 -5.21
C GLY A 245 -29.32 41.85 -3.83
N TYR A 246 -29.65 40.59 -3.52
CA TYR A 246 -30.18 40.23 -2.21
C TYR A 246 -29.12 40.39 -1.11
N GLY A 247 -29.55 40.83 0.07
CA GLY A 247 -28.68 40.96 1.25
C GLY A 247 -28.24 39.61 1.82
N PHE A 248 -27.15 39.63 2.61
CA PHE A 248 -26.51 38.45 3.23
C PHE A 248 -27.50 37.52 3.96
N ASP A 249 -28.47 38.09 4.68
CA ASP A 249 -29.51 37.35 5.40
C ASP A 249 -30.41 36.45 4.53
N SER A 250 -30.41 36.66 3.21
CA SER A 250 -31.21 35.89 2.25
C SER A 250 -30.51 34.62 1.76
N PHE A 251 -29.20 34.52 1.98
CA PHE A 251 -28.41 33.37 1.57
C PHE A 251 -28.63 32.18 2.50
N ARG A 252 -28.47 30.98 1.95
CA ARG A 252 -28.59 29.73 2.72
C ARG A 252 -27.48 28.77 2.33
N ASN A 253 -26.83 28.18 3.33
CA ASN A 253 -26.09 26.94 3.16
C ASN A 253 -27.08 25.77 3.10
N CYS A 254 -26.90 24.84 2.17
CA CYS A 254 -27.74 23.66 2.05
C CYS A 254 -26.93 22.39 2.32
N PHE A 255 -27.42 21.57 3.25
CA PHE A 255 -26.93 20.23 3.50
C PHE A 255 -28.04 19.25 3.15
N PHE A 256 -27.74 18.22 2.36
CA PHE A 256 -28.75 17.23 2.03
C PHE A 256 -28.19 15.81 1.98
N ASN A 257 -29.07 14.86 2.27
CA ASN A 257 -28.83 13.44 2.08
C ASN A 257 -30.06 12.83 1.39
N LEU A 258 -29.92 12.56 0.08
CA LEU A 258 -31.00 12.02 -0.75
C LEU A 258 -31.38 10.58 -0.39
N ALA A 259 -30.53 9.85 0.36
CA ALA A 259 -30.86 8.51 0.84
C ALA A 259 -31.84 8.52 2.03
N LEU A 260 -31.81 9.60 2.85
CA LEU A 260 -32.72 9.81 3.99
C LEU A 260 -33.84 10.84 3.69
N PRO A 261 -34.07 11.15 2.41
CA PRO A 261 -34.67 12.40 1.92
C PRO A 261 -34.59 13.66 2.83
N ILE A 262 -33.42 13.93 3.44
CA ILE A 262 -33.25 15.10 4.32
C ILE A 262 -32.61 16.26 3.54
N ILE A 263 -33.17 17.46 3.68
CA ILE A 263 -32.60 18.72 3.19
C ILE A 263 -32.69 19.74 4.34
N VAL A 264 -31.56 20.33 4.69
CA VAL A 264 -31.43 21.30 5.79
C VAL A 264 -30.79 22.57 5.25
N PHE A 265 -31.45 23.69 5.51
CA PHE A 265 -30.92 25.02 5.19
C PHE A 265 -30.48 25.72 6.46
N THR A 266 -29.31 26.34 6.42
CA THR A 266 -28.79 27.16 7.53
C THR A 266 -28.38 28.53 7.03
N LYS A 267 -28.42 29.55 7.88
CA LYS A 267 -27.83 30.84 7.54
C LYS A 267 -26.31 30.70 7.46
N PRO A 268 -25.64 31.35 6.48
CA PRO A 268 -24.19 31.45 6.49
C PRO A 268 -23.70 32.14 7.77
N ALA A 269 -22.54 31.72 8.26
CA ALA A 269 -21.94 32.32 9.44
C ALA A 269 -21.49 33.76 9.13
N GLU A 270 -21.80 34.68 10.03
CA GLU A 270 -21.28 36.04 9.96
C GLU A 270 -19.77 36.04 10.23
N PHE A 271 -19.07 36.96 9.59
CA PHE A 271 -17.66 37.18 9.88
C PHE A 271 -17.54 38.01 11.17
N LEU A 272 -16.68 37.58 12.09
CA LEU A 272 -16.33 38.39 13.26
C LEU A 272 -15.33 39.47 12.83
N VAL A 273 -15.76 40.72 12.80
CA VAL A 273 -14.84 41.86 12.71
C VAL A 273 -14.42 42.23 14.13
N ASN A 274 -13.21 41.86 14.51
CA ASN A 274 -12.59 42.44 15.70
C ASN A 274 -12.00 43.80 15.29
N THR A 275 -12.61 44.88 15.78
CA THR A 275 -12.03 46.22 15.66
C THR A 275 -10.91 46.32 16.69
N VAL A 276 -9.66 46.22 16.27
CA VAL A 276 -8.52 46.52 17.14
C VAL A 276 -8.32 48.03 17.13
N VAL A 277 -8.72 48.70 18.21
CA VAL A 277 -8.43 50.12 18.39
C VAL A 277 -6.99 50.25 18.89
N VAL A 278 -6.08 50.67 18.03
CA VAL A 278 -4.70 51.02 18.42
C VAL A 278 -4.59 52.55 18.43
N GLY A 279 -4.88 53.17 19.57
CA GLY A 279 -4.83 54.63 19.73
C GLY A 279 -5.98 55.37 19.05
N CYS A 280 -5.71 56.57 18.51
CA CYS A 280 -6.72 57.48 17.92
C CYS A 280 -7.10 57.14 16.45
N CYS A 281 -6.63 56.01 15.92
CA CYS A 281 -6.96 55.55 14.56
C CYS A 281 -7.61 54.17 14.61
N THR A 282 -8.83 54.08 14.09
CA THR A 282 -9.58 52.82 13.96
C THR A 282 -9.08 52.07 12.73
N VAL A 283 -8.46 50.91 12.91
CA VAL A 283 -8.07 50.01 11.80
C VAL A 283 -8.98 48.78 11.84
N LEU A 284 -9.77 48.57 10.79
CA LEU A 284 -10.58 47.35 10.63
C LEU A 284 -9.67 46.20 10.22
N ALA A 285 -9.56 45.16 11.06
CA ALA A 285 -8.92 43.90 10.70
C ALA A 285 -9.99 42.83 10.49
N ILE A 286 -10.09 42.31 9.27
CA ILE A 286 -10.96 41.17 8.94
C ILE A 286 -10.17 39.88 9.22
N ILE A 287 -10.55 39.15 10.28
CA ILE A 287 -10.00 37.81 10.55
C ILE A 287 -10.95 36.80 9.89
N ASN A 288 -10.47 36.14 8.84
CA ASN A 288 -11.20 35.08 8.15
C ASN A 288 -11.18 33.81 9.01
N VAL A 289 -12.23 33.55 9.78
CA VAL A 289 -12.39 32.28 10.50
C VAL A 289 -12.94 31.23 9.52
N VAL A 290 -12.07 30.70 8.66
CA VAL A 290 -12.38 29.44 7.95
C VAL A 290 -12.16 28.31 8.94
N GLY A 291 -13.19 28.05 9.75
CA GLY A 291 -13.22 27.00 10.76
C GLY A 291 -14.19 25.89 10.39
N CYS A 292 -14.05 25.27 9.22
CA CYS A 292 -14.71 24.00 8.96
C CYS A 292 -13.90 22.89 9.65
N GLN A 293 -14.09 22.71 10.96
CA GLN A 293 -13.63 21.51 11.66
C GLN A 293 -14.50 20.34 11.21
N ALA A 294 -14.05 19.63 10.19
CA ALA A 294 -14.42 18.25 9.97
C ALA A 294 -13.64 17.40 11.00
N LYS A 295 -14.36 16.80 11.95
CA LYS A 295 -13.94 15.57 12.62
C LYS A 295 -14.73 14.42 12.03
#